data_AF-A0A484AW91-F1
#
_entry.id   AF-A0A484AW91-F1
#
_cell.length_a   1.000
_cell.length_b   1.000
_cell.length_c   1.000
_cell.angle_alpha   90.00
_cell.angle_beta   90.00
_cell.angle_gamma   90.00
#
_symmetry.space_group_name_H-M   'P 1'
#
loop_
_entity.id
_entity.type
_entity.pdbx_description
1 polymer ?
#
loop_
_entity_poly.entity_id
_entity_poly.type
_entity_poly.pdbx_seq_one_letter_code
_entity_poly.pdbx_strand_id
1 'polypeptide(L)'
;MQFKKGSFEVGGVIYPVAIKYDPRFGDAFWNSSKYSMMQYLYMMMTSWAIVCDVWYLPPMYRQEGESAIDFANRVKGVIAKQGGLVDLVWDGQLKRMKPKKEWREIQQIEFANRLKSD
;
A
#
# COMPACT_ATOMS: atom_id res chain seq x y z
N MET A 1 -2.52 2.27 2.30
CA MET A 1 -2.76 3.22 1.20
C MET A 1 -4.16 3.00 0.65
N GLN A 2 -4.98 4.05 0.62
CA GLN A 2 -6.36 3.98 0.13
C GLN A 2 -6.39 4.63 -1.25
N PHE A 3 -6.97 3.93 -2.22
CA PHE A 3 -7.17 4.49 -3.55
C PHE A 3 -8.22 5.59 -3.51
N LYS A 4 -7.97 6.67 -4.25
CA LYS A 4 -8.91 7.80 -4.32
C LYS A 4 -10.07 7.41 -5.23
N LYS A 5 -11.29 7.52 -4.69
CA LYS A 5 -12.55 7.16 -5.36
C LYS A 5 -12.68 7.79 -6.76
N GLY A 6 -12.29 9.07 -6.90
CA GLY A 6 -12.40 9.80 -8.15
C GLY A 6 -11.68 9.15 -9.33
N SER A 7 -10.56 8.45 -9.09
CA SER A 7 -9.82 7.75 -10.16
C SER A 7 -10.56 6.54 -10.73
N PHE A 8 -11.51 5.99 -9.99
CA PHE A 8 -12.29 4.79 -10.37
C PHE A 8 -13.74 5.12 -10.78
N GLU A 9 -14.16 6.39 -10.64
CA GLU A 9 -15.50 6.85 -11.01
C GLU A 9 -15.63 7.25 -12.48
N VAL A 10 -14.56 7.75 -13.10
CA VAL A 10 -14.58 8.34 -14.46
C VAL A 10 -14.95 7.31 -15.55
N GLY A 11 -14.90 6.02 -15.23
CA GLY A 11 -15.21 4.95 -16.18
C GLY A 11 -14.04 4.74 -17.14
N GLY A 12 -13.48 3.53 -17.15
CA GLY A 12 -12.31 3.22 -17.97
C GLY A 12 -11.67 1.90 -17.58
N VAL A 13 -10.80 1.40 -18.46
CA VAL A 13 -9.98 0.21 -18.20
C VAL A 13 -8.80 0.62 -17.32
N ILE A 14 -8.61 -0.08 -16.21
CA ILE A 14 -7.48 0.16 -15.31
C ILE A 14 -6.41 -0.89 -15.58
N TYR A 15 -5.17 -0.44 -15.82
CA TYR A 15 -3.99 -1.29 -15.95
C TYR A 15 -3.21 -1.24 -14.63
N PRO A 16 -3.34 -2.26 -13.77
CA PRO A 16 -2.68 -2.24 -12.48
C PRO A 16 -1.18 -2.49 -12.66
N VAL A 17 -0.35 -1.79 -11.89
CA VAL A 17 1.09 -2.04 -11.80
C VAL A 17 1.46 -2.15 -10.33
N ALA A 18 2.12 -3.24 -9.96
CA ALA A 18 2.71 -3.39 -8.65
C ALA A 18 4.20 -3.01 -8.73
N ILE A 19 4.64 -2.13 -7.83
CA ILE A 19 6.05 -1.73 -7.70
C ILE A 19 6.47 -1.96 -6.26
N LYS A 20 7.54 -2.73 -6.06
CA LYS A 20 8.10 -3.01 -4.74
C LYS A 20 9.56 -2.61 -4.70
N TYR A 21 9.91 -1.78 -3.73
CA TYR A 21 11.29 -1.39 -3.47
C TYR A 21 11.92 -2.31 -2.43
N ASP A 22 13.18 -2.66 -2.62
CA ASP A 22 13.96 -3.40 -1.62
C ASP A 22 14.78 -2.43 -0.75
N PRO A 23 14.37 -2.21 0.52
CA PRO A 23 15.01 -1.24 1.41
C PRO A 23 16.44 -1.65 1.82
N ARG A 24 16.88 -2.88 1.50
CA ARG A 24 18.25 -3.34 1.79
C ARG A 24 19.31 -2.62 0.95
N PHE A 25 18.95 -2.16 -0.25
CA PHE A 25 19.87 -1.48 -1.17
C PHE A 25 19.81 0.04 -1.03
N GLY A 26 18.61 0.56 -0.77
CA GLY A 26 18.33 1.98 -0.59
C GLY A 26 16.85 2.22 -0.31
N ASP A 27 16.53 3.18 0.55
CA ASP A 27 15.16 3.53 0.87
C ASP A 27 14.69 4.69 -0.04
N ALA A 28 13.91 4.35 -1.07
CA ALA A 28 13.34 5.33 -2.00
C ALA A 28 12.14 6.09 -1.40
N PHE A 29 11.73 5.79 -0.17
CA PHE A 29 10.61 6.45 0.48
C PHE A 29 11.08 7.63 1.34
N TRP A 30 10.77 8.86 0.89
CA TRP A 30 11.07 10.03 1.69
C TRP A 30 10.06 10.24 2.84
N ASN A 31 10.52 10.02 4.07
CA ASN A 31 9.80 10.42 5.26
C ASN A 31 10.21 11.82 5.75
N SER A 32 9.51 12.84 5.25
CA SER A 32 9.69 14.26 5.62
C SER A 32 9.51 14.57 7.12
N SER A 33 8.85 13.70 7.89
CA SER A 33 8.71 13.88 9.34
C SER A 33 9.93 13.37 10.12
N LYS A 34 10.77 12.54 9.50
CA LYS A 34 11.97 11.95 10.11
C LYS A 34 13.27 12.54 9.55
N TYR A 35 13.29 12.89 8.26
CA TYR A 35 14.48 13.34 7.56
C TYR A 35 14.22 14.65 6.82
N SER A 36 15.14 15.62 6.96
CA SER A 36 15.13 16.81 6.11
C SER A 36 15.42 16.43 4.65
N MET A 37 15.05 17.30 3.72
CA MET A 37 15.30 17.05 2.29
C MET A 37 16.78 16.83 2.01
N MET A 38 17.65 17.65 2.60
CA MET A 38 19.10 17.54 2.40
C MET A 38 19.66 16.22 2.94
N GLN A 39 19.18 15.80 4.11
CA GLN A 39 19.57 14.51 4.70
C GLN A 39 19.09 13.33 3.85
N TYR A 40 17.87 13.41 3.32
CA TYR A 40 17.35 12.39 2.41
C TYR A 40 18.15 12.31 1.11
N LEU A 41 18.50 13.45 0.51
CA LEU A 41 19.35 13.49 -0.69
C LEU A 41 20.72 12.87 -0.41
N TYR A 42 21.34 13.17 0.73
CA TYR A 42 22.59 12.55 1.14
C TYR A 42 22.46 11.03 1.32
N MET A 43 21.38 10.56 1.96
CA MET A 43 21.08 9.13 2.07
C MET A 43 20.92 8.48 0.69
N MET A 44 20.26 9.15 -0.25
CA MET A 44 20.10 8.64 -1.61
C MET A 44 21.41 8.56 -2.38
N MET A 45 22.25 9.60 -2.30
CA MET A 45 23.57 9.62 -2.96
C MET A 45 24.55 8.61 -2.37
N THR A 46 24.36 8.22 -1.10
CA THR A 46 25.21 7.23 -0.40
C THR A 46 24.61 5.84 -0.38
N SER A 47 23.38 5.66 -0.88
CA SER A 47 22.76 4.35 -1.05
C SER A 47 23.41 3.62 -2.22
N TRP A 48 23.56 2.29 -2.10
CA TRP A 48 24.25 1.50 -3.11
C TRP A 48 23.46 1.43 -4.42
N ALA A 49 22.15 1.17 -4.34
CA ALA A 49 21.25 1.15 -5.48
C ALA A 49 19.80 1.32 -5.04
N ILE A 50 18.93 1.75 -5.96
CA ILE A 50 17.48 1.62 -5.80
C ILE A 50 17.06 0.41 -6.61
N VAL A 51 16.73 -0.68 -5.93
CA VAL A 51 16.22 -1.90 -6.58
C VAL A 51 14.71 -1.89 -6.47
N CYS A 52 14.03 -1.97 -7.61
CA CYS A 52 12.58 -2.09 -7.68
C CYS A 52 12.16 -3.27 -8.57
N ASP A 53 11.26 -4.08 -8.04
CA ASP A 53 10.56 -5.10 -8.80
C ASP A 53 9.26 -4.48 -9.34
N VAL A 54 9.04 -4.60 -10.65
CA VAL A 54 7.88 -4.03 -11.35
C VAL A 54 7.09 -5.16 -12.01
N TRP A 55 5.80 -5.25 -11.68
CA TRP A 55 4.88 -6.20 -12.29
C TRP A 55 3.75 -5.47 -12.99
N TYR A 56 3.63 -5.71 -14.29
CA TYR A 56 2.49 -5.31 -15.09
C TYR A 56 1.40 -6.37 -14.97
N LEU A 57 0.23 -5.98 -14.49
CA LEU A 57 -0.90 -6.87 -14.29
C LEU A 57 -1.90 -6.75 -15.45
N PRO A 58 -2.72 -7.79 -15.70
CA PRO A 58 -3.75 -7.74 -16.72
C PRO A 58 -4.73 -6.57 -16.50
N PRO A 59 -5.31 -6.03 -17.59
CA PRO A 59 -6.31 -4.98 -17.48
C PRO A 59 -7.51 -5.44 -16.65
N MET A 60 -8.02 -4.53 -15.83
CA MET A 60 -9.20 -4.74 -15.01
C MET A 60 -10.33 -3.83 -15.47
N TYR A 61 -11.49 -4.44 -15.67
CA TYR A 61 -12.72 -3.79 -16.06
C TYR A 61 -13.67 -3.77 -14.87
N ARG A 62 -14.46 -2.70 -14.75
CA ARG A 62 -15.52 -2.60 -13.74
C ARG A 62 -16.65 -3.55 -14.12
N GLN A 63 -17.10 -4.34 -13.15
CA GLN A 63 -18.20 -5.31 -13.36
C GLN A 63 -19.56 -4.60 -13.30
N GLU A 64 -20.59 -5.22 -13.89
CA GLU A 64 -21.96 -4.71 -13.80
C GLU A 64 -22.44 -4.72 -12.34
N GLY A 65 -22.92 -3.57 -11.86
CA GLY A 65 -23.36 -3.40 -10.47
C GLY A 65 -22.24 -3.18 -9.44
N GLU A 66 -20.97 -3.27 -9.83
CA GLU A 66 -19.83 -3.01 -8.92
C GLU A 66 -19.74 -1.50 -8.63
N SER A 67 -19.63 -1.10 -7.36
CA SER A 67 -19.39 0.30 -7.01
C SER A 67 -17.96 0.71 -7.36
N ALA A 68 -17.71 2.01 -7.54
CA ALA A 68 -16.34 2.50 -7.79
C ALA A 68 -15.38 2.17 -6.62
N ILE A 69 -15.91 2.06 -5.40
CA ILE A 69 -15.13 1.73 -4.20
C ILE A 69 -14.76 0.24 -4.21
N ASP A 70 -15.71 -0.63 -4.55
CA ASP A 70 -15.48 -2.07 -4.63
C ASP A 70 -14.48 -2.40 -5.75
N PHE A 71 -14.62 -1.74 -6.88
CA PHE A 71 -13.66 -1.85 -7.98
C PHE A 71 -12.25 -1.41 -7.56
N ALA A 72 -12.13 -0.27 -6.86
CA ALA A 72 -10.84 0.20 -6.35
C ALA A 72 -10.21 -0.79 -5.35
N ASN A 73 -11.02 -1.36 -4.45
CA ASN A 73 -10.57 -2.35 -3.48
C ASN A 73 -10.12 -3.65 -4.18
N ARG A 74 -10.84 -4.11 -5.20
CA ARG A 74 -10.45 -5.28 -5.99
C ARG A 74 -9.12 -5.08 -6.70
N VAL A 75 -8.94 -3.95 -7.39
CA VAL A 75 -7.68 -3.59 -8.06
C VAL A 75 -6.53 -3.51 -7.05
N LYS A 76 -6.78 -2.89 -5.90
CA LYS A 76 -5.81 -2.80 -4.81
C LYS A 76 -5.42 -4.17 -4.27
N GLY A 77 -6.38 -5.08 -4.07
CA GLY A 77 -6.13 -6.43 -3.61
C GLY A 77 -5.24 -7.23 -4.56
N VAL A 78 -5.43 -7.08 -5.88
CA VAL A 78 -4.58 -7.73 -6.89
C VAL A 78 -3.15 -7.19 -6.83
N ILE A 79 -2.97 -5.87 -6.72
CA ILE A 79 -1.65 -5.23 -6.58
C ILE A 79 -0.97 -5.67 -5.28
N ALA A 80 -1.70 -5.68 -4.16
CA ALA A 80 -1.19 -6.07 -2.85
C ALA A 80 -0.75 -7.54 -2.84
N LYS A 81 -1.57 -8.43 -3.42
CA LYS A 81 -1.24 -9.84 -3.57
C LYS A 81 0.04 -10.05 -4.40
N GLN A 82 0.18 -9.33 -5.52
CA GLN A 82 1.38 -9.42 -6.36
C GLN A 82 2.64 -8.90 -5.63
N GLY A 83 2.53 -7.79 -4.90
CA GLY A 83 3.65 -7.22 -4.13
C GLY A 83 3.98 -7.96 -2.83
N GLY A 84 3.17 -8.95 -2.43
CA GLY A 84 3.26 -9.59 -1.12
C GLY A 84 2.99 -8.62 0.04
N LEU A 85 2.10 -7.66 -0.18
CA LEU A 85 1.71 -6.63 0.78
C LEU A 85 0.38 -6.98 1.43
N VAL A 86 0.20 -6.60 2.69
CA VAL A 86 -1.07 -6.79 3.41
C VAL A 86 -2.09 -5.75 2.92
N ASP A 87 -3.23 -6.23 2.44
CA ASP A 87 -4.34 -5.36 2.05
C ASP A 87 -5.08 -4.86 3.30
N LEU A 88 -4.91 -3.57 3.62
CA LEU A 88 -5.54 -2.92 4.78
C LEU A 88 -6.62 -1.94 4.32
N VAL A 89 -7.84 -2.05 4.84
CA VAL A 89 -9.00 -1.22 4.46
C VAL A 89 -8.79 0.28 4.76
N TRP A 90 -7.90 0.61 5.69
CA TRP A 90 -7.63 1.97 6.13
C TRP A 90 -6.23 2.44 5.70
N ASP A 91 -6.15 3.70 5.25
CA ASP A 91 -4.88 4.38 5.01
C ASP A 91 -4.51 5.18 6.24
N GLY A 92 -3.84 4.52 7.18
CA GLY A 92 -3.61 5.04 8.53
C GLY A 92 -2.83 6.31 8.70
N GLN A 93 -2.57 7.06 7.62
CA GLN A 93 -1.60 8.15 7.59
C GLN A 93 -0.34 7.75 8.36
N LEU A 94 0.09 6.49 8.22
CA LEU A 94 1.08 5.86 9.12
C LEU A 94 2.43 6.56 9.08
N LYS A 95 2.66 7.37 8.04
CA LYS A 95 3.79 8.30 7.95
C LYS A 95 3.77 9.36 9.07
N ARG A 96 2.59 9.82 9.50
CA ARG A 96 2.40 10.94 10.43
C ARG A 96 1.74 10.53 11.76
N MET A 97 0.82 9.56 11.74
CA MET A 97 0.05 9.19 12.92
C MET A 97 0.13 7.70 13.18
N LYS A 98 0.15 7.33 14.46
CA LYS A 98 -0.02 5.93 14.87
C LYS A 98 -1.45 5.48 14.58
N PRO A 99 -1.68 4.18 14.34
CA PRO A 99 -3.03 3.65 14.21
C PRO A 99 -3.89 4.03 15.42
N LYS A 100 -5.17 4.36 15.20
CA LYS A 100 -6.11 4.60 16.31
C LYS A 100 -6.13 3.38 17.24
N LYS A 101 -6.39 3.65 18.52
CA LYS A 101 -6.37 2.60 19.56
C LYS A 101 -7.38 1.49 19.27
N GLU A 102 -8.60 1.87 18.86
CA GLU A 102 -9.69 0.96 18.47
C GLU A 102 -9.24 -0.09 17.43
N TRP A 103 -8.58 0.35 16.34
CA TRP A 103 -8.11 -0.57 15.30
C TRP A 103 -7.02 -1.54 15.77
N ARG A 104 -6.17 -1.09 16.71
CA ARG A 104 -5.16 -1.95 17.32
C ARG A 104 -5.81 -2.99 18.22
N GLU A 105 -6.79 -2.59 19.03
CA GLU A 105 -7.53 -3.48 19.91
C GLU A 105 -8.30 -4.56 19.11
N ILE A 106 -8.94 -4.18 18.00
CA ILE A 106 -9.61 -5.15 17.11
C ILE A 106 -8.62 -6.20 16.56
N GLN A 107 -7.47 -5.77 16.07
CA GLN A 107 -6.43 -6.69 15.57
C GLN A 107 -5.84 -7.57 16.69
N GLN A 108 -5.69 -7.04 17.91
CA GLN A 108 -5.22 -7.81 19.07
C GLN A 108 -6.23 -8.89 19.47
N ILE A 109 -7.53 -8.59 19.44
CA ILE A 109 -8.60 -9.57 19.70
C ILE A 109 -8.57 -10.67 18.64
N GLU A 110 -8.49 -10.29 17.36
CA GLU A 110 -8.41 -11.26 16.26
C GLU A 110 -7.20 -12.18 16.39
N PHE A 111 -6.04 -11.62 16.74
CA PHE A 111 -4.81 -12.39 16.97
C PHE A 111 -4.91 -13.30 18.20
N ALA A 112 -5.47 -12.80 19.30
CA ALA A 112 -5.71 -13.59 20.52
C ALA A 112 -6.67 -14.76 20.27
N ASN A 113 -7.67 -14.58 19.41
CA ASN A 113 -8.57 -15.65 19.01
C ASN A 113 -7.87 -16.71 18.16
N ARG A 114 -7.02 -16.31 17.21
CA ARG A 114 -6.21 -17.25 16.41
C ARG A 114 -5.26 -18.08 17.27
N LEU A 115 -4.63 -17.46 18.29
CA LEU A 115 -3.74 -18.15 19.23
C LEU A 115 -4.45 -19.12 20.18
N LYS A 116 -5.75 -18.94 20.44
CA LYS A 116 -6.55 -19.82 21.31
C LYS A 116 -7.18 -21.00 20.56
N SER A 117 -7.21 -20.93 19.23
CA SER A 117 -7.74 -22.00 18.36
C SER A 117 -6.69 -23.03 17.94
N ASP A 118 -5.42 -22.78 18.29
CA ASP A 118 -4.30 -23.74 18.19
C ASP A 118 -4.06 -24.42 19.56
#